data_AF-M3CFC6-F1
#
_entry.id   AF-M3CFC6-F1
#
_cell.length_a   1.000
_cell.length_b   1.000
_cell.length_c   1.000
_cell.angle_alpha   90.00
_cell.angle_beta   90.00
_cell.angle_gamma   90.00
#
_symmetry.space_group_name_H-M   'P 1'
#
loop_
_entity.id
_entity.type
_entity.pdbx_description
1 polymer ?
#
loop_
_entity_poly.entity_id
_entity_poly.type
_entity_poly.pdbx_seq_one_letter_code
_entity_poly.pdbx_strand_id
1 'polypeptide(L)'
;MAPTNGQTTKDVGLDKEWTENIIKAMGPKTDARLREVMGPLIRHIHDFAREVNLTVDEWMAGVELVNWAGQMSNEKRNEGQLLCDVIGLESLVDDITVRKATDAADSATASAILGPFFRHDHPVREFGSTISLHDVPDGQIAYVHGTVTDAKTGKPIPNASIDVWQASTNGLYEQQDDAQDDHNLRGKFYTTAEGKYAFYCLRPTPYPVPNDGPAGRLLELMDRHPFRPAHIHYIVQHEGHKPITTQIFDSESKYLEDDSVFAVKDSLVVKFEPRKGDPKAEFTLQYDVALSRTEEKGTGYQPMVTTSAISAQL
;
A
#
# COMPACT_ATOMS: atom_id res chain seq x y z
N MET A 1 -21.56 -50.65 -32.23
CA MET A 1 -21.91 -49.78 -31.09
C MET A 1 -21.73 -48.35 -31.55
N ALA A 2 -22.74 -47.50 -31.42
CA ALA A 2 -22.59 -46.06 -31.66
C ALA A 2 -21.71 -45.46 -30.55
N PRO A 3 -20.83 -44.49 -30.86
CA PRO A 3 -20.07 -43.81 -29.82
C PRO A 3 -21.03 -43.14 -28.84
N THR A 4 -20.83 -43.37 -27.54
CA THR A 4 -21.61 -42.80 -26.43
C THR A 4 -21.21 -41.36 -26.09
N ASN A 5 -20.30 -40.77 -26.85
CA ASN A 5 -19.79 -39.43 -26.61
C ASN A 5 -20.75 -38.44 -27.27
N GLY A 6 -21.42 -37.61 -26.47
CA GLY A 6 -22.48 -36.70 -26.90
C GLY A 6 -22.09 -35.85 -28.11
N GLN A 7 -22.57 -36.25 -29.29
CA GLN A 7 -22.47 -35.46 -30.50
C GLN A 7 -23.61 -34.44 -30.53
N THR A 8 -23.44 -33.33 -29.83
CA THR A 8 -24.16 -32.10 -30.16
C THR A 8 -23.29 -31.29 -31.12
N THR A 9 -23.72 -31.20 -32.38
CA THR A 9 -23.04 -30.52 -33.50
C THR A 9 -23.09 -28.99 -33.43
N LYS A 10 -23.35 -28.41 -32.27
CA LYS A 10 -23.13 -26.98 -32.06
C LYS A 10 -21.78 -26.84 -31.40
N ASP A 11 -20.84 -26.27 -32.13
CA ASP A 11 -19.66 -25.63 -31.55
C ASP A 11 -20.14 -24.43 -30.72
N VAL A 12 -20.73 -24.71 -29.56
CA VAL A 12 -21.00 -23.72 -28.53
C VAL A 12 -19.70 -23.56 -27.78
N GLY A 13 -18.76 -22.83 -28.38
CA GLY A 13 -17.56 -22.39 -27.69
C GLY A 13 -17.92 -21.69 -26.37
N LEU A 14 -16.98 -21.67 -25.42
CA LEU A 14 -17.14 -20.98 -24.13
C LEU A 14 -17.08 -19.45 -24.32
N ASP A 15 -18.08 -18.93 -25.03
CA ASP A 15 -18.16 -17.57 -25.52
C ASP A 15 -18.64 -16.58 -24.44
N LYS A 16 -18.98 -15.36 -24.87
CA LYS A 16 -19.49 -14.32 -23.96
C LYS A 16 -20.83 -14.70 -23.33
N GLU A 17 -21.70 -15.44 -24.04
CA GLU A 17 -22.98 -15.90 -23.50
C GLU A 17 -22.75 -16.91 -22.37
N TRP A 18 -21.79 -17.82 -22.53
CA TRP A 18 -21.37 -18.73 -21.47
C TRP A 18 -20.91 -17.98 -20.20
N THR A 19 -20.14 -16.90 -20.36
CA THR A 19 -19.69 -16.05 -19.23
C THR A 19 -20.85 -15.42 -18.48
N GLU A 20 -21.86 -14.90 -19.20
CA GLU A 20 -23.05 -14.34 -18.58
C GLU A 20 -23.88 -15.39 -17.82
N ASN A 21 -23.87 -16.65 -18.26
CA ASN A 21 -24.53 -17.73 -17.53
C ASN A 21 -23.84 -18.02 -16.17
N ILE A 22 -22.51 -17.93 -16.10
CA ILE A 22 -21.76 -18.03 -14.83
C ILE A 22 -22.10 -16.87 -13.90
N ILE A 23 -22.15 -15.64 -14.43
CA ILE A 23 -22.54 -14.45 -13.64
C ILE A 23 -23.98 -14.59 -13.10
N LYS A 24 -24.91 -15.09 -13.92
CA LYS A 24 -26.30 -15.36 -13.52
C LYS A 24 -26.43 -16.46 -12.47
N ALA A 25 -25.44 -17.35 -12.34
CA ALA A 25 -25.44 -18.40 -11.32
C ALA A 25 -25.28 -17.86 -9.88
N MET A 26 -24.90 -16.59 -9.69
CA MET A 26 -24.90 -15.94 -8.38
C MET A 26 -26.30 -15.93 -7.76
N GLY A 27 -26.50 -16.73 -6.71
CA GLY A 27 -27.80 -16.97 -6.08
C GLY A 27 -28.48 -15.72 -5.52
N PRO A 28 -29.81 -15.73 -5.30
CA PRO A 28 -30.61 -14.55 -4.99
C PRO A 28 -30.26 -13.87 -3.65
N LYS A 29 -29.54 -14.55 -2.75
CA LYS A 29 -29.09 -14.02 -1.45
C LYS A 29 -27.73 -13.31 -1.51
N THR A 30 -27.08 -13.26 -2.67
CA THR A 30 -25.79 -12.56 -2.83
C THR A 30 -25.98 -11.08 -2.53
N ASP A 31 -25.13 -10.53 -1.66
CA ASP A 31 -25.11 -9.11 -1.35
C ASP A 31 -25.01 -8.25 -2.64
N ALA A 32 -25.67 -7.09 -2.62
CA ALA A 32 -25.76 -6.23 -3.80
C ALA A 32 -24.39 -5.71 -4.25
N ARG A 33 -23.53 -5.32 -3.30
CA ARG A 33 -22.18 -4.85 -3.61
C ARG A 33 -21.29 -6.00 -4.05
N LEU A 34 -21.37 -7.15 -3.40
CA LEU A 34 -20.62 -8.34 -3.83
C LEU A 34 -20.98 -8.73 -5.26
N ARG A 35 -22.27 -8.70 -5.62
CA ARG A 35 -22.72 -8.96 -7.00
C ARG A 35 -22.17 -7.94 -8.00
N GLU A 36 -22.15 -6.66 -7.62
CA GLU A 36 -21.60 -5.58 -8.42
C GLU A 36 -20.09 -5.73 -8.67
N VAL A 37 -19.34 -6.27 -7.70
CA VAL A 37 -17.90 -6.51 -7.82
C VAL A 37 -17.58 -7.81 -8.58
N MET A 38 -18.22 -8.92 -8.22
CA MET A 38 -17.90 -10.24 -8.77
C MET A 38 -18.33 -10.40 -10.23
N GLY A 39 -19.43 -9.75 -10.65
CA GLY A 39 -19.90 -9.83 -12.04
C GLY A 39 -18.84 -9.36 -13.05
N PRO A 40 -18.35 -8.11 -12.95
CA PRO A 40 -17.26 -7.60 -13.76
C PRO A 40 -15.96 -8.40 -13.59
N LEU A 41 -15.59 -8.82 -12.38
CA LEU A 41 -14.37 -9.62 -12.16
C LEU A 41 -14.39 -10.92 -12.97
N ILE A 42 -15.47 -11.69 -12.87
CA ILE A 42 -15.65 -12.94 -13.64
C ILE A 42 -15.55 -12.64 -15.14
N ARG A 43 -16.23 -11.59 -15.60
CA ARG A 43 -16.22 -11.19 -17.00
C ARG A 43 -14.81 -10.87 -17.49
N HIS A 44 -14.08 -10.02 -16.78
CA HIS A 44 -12.74 -9.59 -17.17
C HIS A 44 -11.72 -10.73 -17.13
N ILE A 45 -11.80 -11.65 -16.15
CA ILE A 45 -10.92 -12.84 -16.11
C ILE A 45 -11.20 -13.77 -17.29
N HIS A 46 -12.48 -14.01 -17.63
CA HIS A 46 -12.83 -14.84 -18.79
C HIS A 46 -12.41 -14.18 -20.11
N ASP A 47 -12.58 -12.85 -20.22
CA ASP A 47 -12.15 -12.09 -21.39
C ASP A 47 -10.62 -12.12 -21.53
N PHE A 48 -9.87 -11.96 -20.44
CA PHE A 48 -8.40 -12.13 -20.43
C PHE A 48 -7.98 -13.52 -20.92
N ALA A 49 -8.59 -14.59 -20.38
CA ALA A 49 -8.25 -15.95 -20.78
C ALA A 49 -8.49 -16.21 -22.28
N ARG A 50 -9.58 -15.63 -22.83
CA ARG A 50 -9.87 -15.68 -24.28
C ARG A 50 -8.91 -14.82 -25.10
N GLU A 51 -8.59 -13.63 -24.63
CA GLU A 51 -7.71 -12.68 -25.31
C GLU A 51 -6.34 -13.29 -25.58
N VAL A 52 -5.77 -14.00 -24.59
CA VAL A 52 -4.43 -14.61 -24.70
C VAL A 52 -4.46 -16.07 -25.18
N ASN A 53 -5.64 -16.65 -25.41
CA ASN A 53 -5.83 -18.09 -25.65
C ASN A 53 -5.13 -18.95 -24.58
N LEU A 54 -5.40 -18.63 -23.31
CA LEU A 54 -4.74 -19.21 -22.14
C LEU A 54 -4.76 -20.74 -22.16
N THR A 55 -3.59 -21.36 -22.07
CA THR A 55 -3.45 -22.81 -22.01
C THR A 55 -3.67 -23.34 -20.60
N VAL A 56 -3.90 -24.66 -20.49
CA VAL A 56 -4.05 -25.32 -19.18
C VAL A 56 -2.78 -25.20 -18.34
N ASP A 57 -1.60 -25.32 -18.97
CA ASP A 57 -0.32 -25.25 -18.27
C ASP A 57 -0.05 -23.82 -17.75
N GLU A 58 -0.33 -22.79 -18.56
CA GLU A 58 -0.23 -21.39 -18.13
C GLU A 58 -1.22 -21.04 -17.02
N TRP A 59 -2.46 -21.53 -17.12
CA TRP A 59 -3.45 -21.37 -16.06
C TRP A 59 -3.00 -22.04 -14.76
N MET A 60 -2.48 -23.27 -14.82
CA MET A 60 -1.95 -23.97 -13.65
C MET A 60 -0.75 -23.24 -13.03
N ALA A 61 0.16 -22.69 -13.83
CA ALA A 61 1.26 -21.87 -13.33
C ALA A 61 0.76 -20.63 -12.56
N GLY A 62 -0.31 -19.97 -13.04
CA GLY A 62 -0.95 -18.87 -12.32
C GLY A 62 -1.59 -19.31 -11.00
N VAL A 63 -2.26 -20.46 -10.98
CA VAL A 63 -2.81 -21.06 -9.74
C VAL A 63 -1.71 -21.36 -8.72
N GLU A 64 -0.61 -21.95 -9.17
CA GLU A 64 0.55 -22.25 -8.32
C GLU A 64 1.18 -20.98 -7.73
N LEU A 65 1.28 -19.91 -8.52
CA LEU A 65 1.77 -18.60 -8.05
C LEU A 65 0.89 -18.02 -6.92
N VAL A 66 -0.44 -18.05 -7.10
CA VAL A 66 -1.40 -17.58 -6.08
C VAL A 66 -1.32 -18.42 -4.80
N ASN A 67 -1.24 -19.74 -4.95
CA ASN A 67 -1.11 -20.66 -3.82
C ASN A 67 0.20 -20.43 -3.05
N TRP A 68 1.32 -20.23 -3.75
CA TRP A 68 2.60 -19.94 -3.13
C TRP A 68 2.55 -18.64 -2.31
N ALA A 69 1.93 -17.59 -2.86
CA ALA A 69 1.75 -16.32 -2.12
C ALA A 69 0.93 -16.50 -0.84
N GLY A 70 -0.15 -17.29 -0.91
CA GLY A 70 -0.93 -17.64 0.27
C GLY A 70 -0.12 -18.39 1.34
N GLN A 71 0.65 -19.39 0.93
CA GLN A 71 1.47 -20.22 1.85
C GLN A 71 2.63 -19.45 2.50
N MET A 72 3.19 -18.47 1.79
CA MET A 72 4.31 -17.67 2.30
C MET A 72 3.86 -16.52 3.19
N SER A 73 2.58 -16.12 3.10
CA SER A 73 2.03 -15.02 3.88
C SER A 73 1.83 -15.40 5.35
N ASN A 74 2.18 -14.49 6.26
CA ASN A 74 2.04 -14.60 7.71
C ASN A 74 1.87 -13.20 8.34
N GLU A 75 1.86 -13.10 9.68
CA GLU A 75 1.64 -11.84 10.40
C GLU A 75 2.68 -10.74 10.13
N LYS A 76 3.88 -11.11 9.65
CA LYS A 76 4.99 -10.18 9.36
C LYS A 76 5.24 -9.96 7.86
N ARG A 77 4.59 -10.74 6.98
CA ARG A 77 4.82 -10.73 5.52
C ARG A 77 3.55 -11.09 4.76
N ASN A 78 3.13 -10.26 3.80
CA ASN A 78 1.96 -10.52 2.98
C ASN A 78 2.33 -10.55 1.48
N GLU A 79 2.58 -11.73 0.95
CA GLU A 79 2.93 -11.93 -0.47
C GLU A 79 1.73 -11.79 -1.41
N GLY A 80 0.52 -12.06 -0.93
CA GLY A 80 -0.69 -11.82 -1.72
C GLY A 80 -0.89 -10.34 -2.01
N GLN A 81 -0.60 -9.47 -1.03
CA GLN A 81 -0.56 -8.03 -1.23
C GLN A 81 0.59 -7.64 -2.16
N LEU A 82 1.82 -8.12 -1.92
CA LEU A 82 2.96 -7.76 -2.76
C LEU A 82 2.77 -8.16 -4.24
N LEU A 83 2.09 -9.27 -4.53
CA LEU A 83 1.69 -9.63 -5.89
C LEU A 83 0.76 -8.59 -6.53
N CYS A 84 -0.20 -8.05 -5.77
CA CYS A 84 -1.06 -6.96 -6.23
C CYS A 84 -0.25 -5.68 -6.48
N ASP A 85 0.73 -5.39 -5.63
CA ASP A 85 1.57 -4.19 -5.69
C ASP A 85 2.41 -4.17 -6.96
N VAL A 86 3.09 -5.28 -7.26
CA VAL A 86 3.98 -5.36 -8.42
C VAL A 86 3.23 -5.34 -9.75
N ILE A 87 1.93 -5.61 -9.79
CA ILE A 87 1.09 -5.41 -11.00
C ILE A 87 0.35 -4.07 -10.99
N GLY A 88 0.59 -3.21 -9.99
CA GLY A 88 0.00 -1.88 -9.88
C GLY A 88 -1.44 -1.83 -9.40
N LEU A 89 -1.99 -2.94 -8.89
CA LEU A 89 -3.39 -3.00 -8.47
C LEU A 89 -3.65 -2.20 -7.19
N GLU A 90 -2.77 -2.27 -6.16
CA GLU A 90 -2.96 -1.49 -4.92
C GLU A 90 -2.94 0.02 -5.22
N SER A 91 -1.96 0.48 -6.01
CA SER A 91 -1.84 1.88 -6.43
C SER A 91 -3.06 2.39 -7.23
N LEU A 92 -3.63 1.55 -8.10
CA LEU A 92 -4.87 1.87 -8.82
C LEU A 92 -6.08 1.94 -7.87
N VAL A 93 -6.21 0.99 -6.95
CA VAL A 93 -7.30 0.96 -5.96
C VAL A 93 -7.23 2.18 -5.03
N ASP A 94 -6.03 2.58 -4.62
CA ASP A 94 -5.77 3.79 -3.85
C ASP A 94 -6.24 5.04 -4.59
N ASP A 95 -5.82 5.23 -5.85
CA ASP A 95 -6.22 6.36 -6.68
C ASP A 95 -7.75 6.43 -6.90
N ILE A 96 -8.41 5.29 -7.18
CA ILE A 96 -9.87 5.23 -7.29
C ILE A 96 -10.55 5.63 -5.98
N THR A 97 -10.02 5.15 -4.86
CA THR A 97 -10.60 5.41 -3.52
C THR A 97 -10.49 6.89 -3.16
N VAL A 98 -9.34 7.51 -3.43
CA VAL A 98 -9.16 8.95 -3.24
C VAL A 98 -10.06 9.75 -4.16
N ARG A 99 -10.07 9.46 -5.47
CA ARG A 99 -10.90 10.22 -6.42
C ARG A 99 -12.37 10.19 -6.05
N LYS A 100 -12.89 9.03 -5.62
CA LYS A 100 -14.27 8.91 -5.11
C LYS A 100 -14.50 9.67 -3.80
N ALA A 101 -13.48 9.82 -2.97
CA ALA A 101 -13.56 10.60 -1.75
C ALA A 101 -13.43 12.12 -1.99
N THR A 102 -12.91 12.54 -3.16
CA THR A 102 -12.65 13.92 -3.56
C THR A 102 -13.52 14.36 -4.74
N ASP A 103 -14.85 14.39 -4.55
CA ASP A 103 -15.76 15.19 -5.42
C ASP A 103 -15.69 16.71 -5.10
N ALA A 104 -14.88 17.09 -4.12
CA ALA A 104 -14.51 18.47 -3.80
C ALA A 104 -13.01 18.65 -3.97
N ALA A 105 -12.61 19.64 -4.76
CA ALA A 105 -11.23 20.06 -4.98
C ALA A 105 -10.64 20.75 -3.74
N ASP A 106 -10.59 20.06 -2.60
CA ASP A 106 -9.95 20.54 -1.37
C ASP A 106 -8.55 19.91 -1.27
N SER A 107 -7.56 20.74 -0.97
CA SER A 107 -6.11 20.49 -0.95
C SER A 107 -5.64 19.54 0.17
N ALA A 108 -6.19 18.32 0.21
CA ALA A 108 -5.73 17.27 1.10
C ALA A 108 -4.42 16.65 0.60
N THR A 109 -3.61 16.13 1.52
CA THR A 109 -2.41 15.38 1.16
C THR A 109 -2.80 14.15 0.33
N ALA A 110 -2.02 13.82 -0.70
CA ALA A 110 -2.26 12.63 -1.50
C ALA A 110 -1.99 11.37 -0.67
N SER A 111 -2.84 10.35 -0.78
CA SER A 111 -2.56 9.04 -0.19
C SER A 111 -1.52 8.27 -1.02
N ALA A 112 -1.04 7.17 -0.45
CA ALA A 112 -0.29 6.14 -1.16
C ALA A 112 -0.55 4.78 -0.49
N ILE A 113 -0.08 3.72 -1.15
CA ILE A 113 -0.19 2.35 -0.66
C ILE A 113 0.39 2.18 0.76
N LEU A 114 -0.16 1.23 1.52
CA LEU A 114 0.33 0.95 2.87
C LEU A 114 1.67 0.20 2.84
N GLY A 115 1.79 -0.73 1.88
CA GLY A 115 2.85 -1.73 1.85
C GLY A 115 2.73 -2.78 2.97
N PRO A 116 3.53 -3.85 2.92
CA PRO A 116 3.33 -5.02 3.77
C PRO A 116 3.99 -4.93 5.16
N PHE A 117 4.68 -3.82 5.48
CA PHE A 117 5.58 -3.72 6.63
C PHE A 117 5.08 -2.81 7.77
N PHE A 118 3.81 -2.40 7.73
CA PHE A 118 3.19 -1.67 8.83
C PHE A 118 2.94 -2.60 10.04
N ARG A 119 3.20 -2.11 11.26
CA ARG A 119 2.89 -2.80 12.52
C ARG A 119 1.92 -1.98 13.37
N HIS A 120 1.05 -2.63 14.14
CA HIS A 120 0.09 -1.93 14.99
C HIS A 120 0.64 -1.54 16.38
N ASP A 121 1.77 -2.13 16.78
CA ASP A 121 2.37 -2.00 18.11
C ASP A 121 3.46 -0.92 18.19
N HIS A 122 3.37 0.13 17.37
CA HIS A 122 4.35 1.21 17.37
C HIS A 122 4.46 1.93 18.72
N PRO A 123 5.67 2.21 19.20
CA PRO A 123 5.85 2.96 20.43
C PRO A 123 5.47 4.43 20.23
N VAL A 124 4.74 4.99 21.20
CA VAL A 124 4.54 6.44 21.28
C VAL A 124 5.85 7.09 21.71
N ARG A 125 6.28 8.12 20.98
CA ARG A 125 7.55 8.81 21.17
C ARG A 125 7.33 10.31 21.39
N GLU A 126 8.28 10.91 22.11
CA GLU A 126 8.24 12.34 22.44
C GLU A 126 8.47 13.22 21.21
N PHE A 127 7.86 14.41 21.20
CA PHE A 127 8.07 15.41 20.14
C PHE A 127 9.57 15.71 19.95
N GLY A 128 10.06 15.62 18.72
CA GLY A 128 11.46 15.89 18.38
C GLY A 128 12.44 14.82 18.87
N SER A 129 11.97 13.65 19.29
CA SER A 129 12.83 12.49 19.57
C SER A 129 13.21 11.73 18.29
N THR A 130 13.96 10.64 18.41
CA THR A 130 14.44 9.84 17.27
C THR A 130 13.64 8.56 17.08
N ILE A 131 13.47 8.15 15.83
CA ILE A 131 13.05 6.79 15.47
C ILE A 131 14.24 5.88 15.14
N SER A 132 15.44 6.42 14.89
CA SER A 132 16.68 5.65 14.75
C SER A 132 17.29 5.40 16.13
N LEU A 133 17.33 4.12 16.55
CA LEU A 133 17.66 3.74 17.94
C LEU A 133 19.16 3.49 18.18
N HIS A 134 19.92 3.30 17.11
CA HIS A 134 21.37 3.12 17.14
C HIS A 134 22.00 3.79 15.92
N ASP A 135 23.31 4.02 16.00
CA ASP A 135 24.09 4.58 14.91
C ASP A 135 24.18 3.58 13.75
N VAL A 136 23.82 4.03 12.55
CA VAL A 136 23.97 3.27 11.31
C VAL A 136 25.18 3.85 10.56
N PRO A 137 26.29 3.10 10.37
CA PRO A 137 27.57 3.68 9.91
C PRO A 137 27.53 4.44 8.58
N ASP A 138 26.64 4.06 7.67
CA ASP A 138 26.41 4.70 6.37
C ASP A 138 25.10 5.49 6.32
N GLY A 139 24.42 5.63 7.46
CA GLY A 139 23.18 6.38 7.60
C GLY A 139 23.42 7.88 7.69
N GLN A 140 22.60 8.66 6.99
CA GLN A 140 22.56 10.11 7.12
C GLN A 140 21.35 10.51 7.96
N ILE A 141 21.53 11.35 8.98
CA ILE A 141 20.42 11.73 9.87
C ILE A 141 19.66 12.94 9.31
N ALA A 142 18.34 12.84 9.28
CA ALA A 142 17.43 13.92 8.92
C ALA A 142 16.51 14.30 10.10
N TYR A 143 16.31 15.60 10.30
CA TYR A 143 15.28 16.14 11.17
C TYR A 143 14.02 16.45 10.34
N VAL A 144 12.97 15.66 10.53
CA VAL A 144 11.69 15.82 9.84
C VAL A 144 10.72 16.54 10.74
N HIS A 145 10.03 17.55 10.22
CA HIS A 145 9.02 18.31 10.96
C HIS A 145 7.91 18.82 10.06
N GLY A 146 6.79 19.22 10.65
CA GLY A 146 5.70 19.82 9.89
C GLY A 146 4.50 20.14 10.76
N THR A 147 3.40 20.48 10.10
CA THR A 147 2.12 20.81 10.73
C THR A 147 1.02 19.96 10.11
N VAL A 148 0.19 19.35 10.95
CA VAL A 148 -1.06 18.73 10.52
C VAL A 148 -2.17 19.77 10.54
N THR A 149 -2.89 19.91 9.44
CA THR A 149 -3.94 20.92 9.25
C THR A 149 -5.22 20.32 8.70
N ASP A 150 -6.33 21.00 8.93
CA ASP A 150 -7.61 20.70 8.30
C ASP A 150 -7.59 21.22 6.86
N ALA A 151 -7.75 20.32 5.88
CA ALA A 151 -7.57 20.62 4.46
C ALA A 151 -8.48 21.74 3.94
N LYS A 152 -9.66 21.93 4.56
CA LYS A 152 -10.65 22.93 4.15
C LYS A 152 -10.42 24.28 4.82
N THR A 153 -10.08 24.28 6.11
CA THR A 153 -9.98 25.52 6.90
C THR A 153 -8.55 26.04 7.05
N GLY A 154 -7.53 25.21 6.75
CA GLY A 154 -6.12 25.50 6.98
C GLY A 154 -5.72 25.60 8.46
N LYS A 155 -6.64 25.29 9.39
CA LYS A 155 -6.38 25.39 10.82
C LYS A 155 -5.53 24.21 11.30
N PRO A 156 -4.58 24.41 12.23
CA PRO A 156 -3.81 23.32 12.81
C PRO A 156 -4.71 22.35 13.57
N ILE A 157 -4.37 21.06 13.51
CA ILE A 157 -5.07 19.99 14.22
C ILE A 157 -4.19 19.52 15.38
N PRO A 158 -4.53 19.86 16.64
CA PRO A 158 -3.82 19.37 17.80
C PRO A 158 -4.16 17.91 18.10
N ASN A 159 -3.24 17.18 18.74
CA ASN A 159 -3.42 15.79 19.13
C ASN A 159 -3.80 14.82 17.99
N ALA A 160 -3.46 15.16 16.74
CA ALA A 160 -3.46 14.21 15.63
C ALA A 160 -2.30 13.23 15.84
N SER A 161 -2.52 11.94 15.56
CA SER A 161 -1.44 10.96 15.60
C SER A 161 -0.75 10.83 14.26
N ILE A 162 0.59 10.72 14.28
CA ILE A 162 1.43 10.44 13.12
C ILE A 162 2.22 9.17 13.41
N ASP A 163 1.89 8.10 12.73
CA ASP A 163 2.67 6.86 12.71
C ASP A 163 3.64 6.93 11.52
N VAL A 164 4.94 6.76 11.77
CA VAL A 164 5.99 6.74 10.74
C VAL A 164 6.83 5.48 10.81
N TRP A 165 7.24 4.97 9.66
CA TRP A 165 8.18 3.85 9.55
C TRP A 165 8.98 3.91 8.24
N GLN A 166 10.19 3.36 8.25
CA GLN A 166 11.06 3.26 7.08
C GLN A 166 12.02 2.05 7.18
N ALA A 167 12.62 1.68 6.06
CA ALA A 167 13.73 0.72 6.03
C ALA A 167 15.05 1.36 6.50
N SER A 168 15.99 0.55 6.97
CA SER A 168 17.37 0.95 7.23
C SER A 168 18.19 1.06 5.93
N THR A 169 19.46 1.45 6.02
CA THR A 169 20.37 1.60 4.85
C THR A 169 20.65 0.30 4.11
N ASN A 170 20.49 -0.84 4.79
CA ASN A 170 20.56 -2.17 4.17
C ASN A 170 19.27 -2.56 3.42
N GLY A 171 18.26 -1.69 3.41
CA GLY A 171 17.01 -1.91 2.71
C GLY A 171 16.00 -2.81 3.42
N LEU A 172 16.24 -3.14 4.69
CA LEU A 172 15.37 -3.98 5.50
C LEU A 172 14.66 -3.17 6.59
N TYR A 173 13.38 -3.47 6.82
CA TYR A 173 12.69 -3.08 8.03
C TYR A 173 13.12 -4.01 9.17
N GLU A 174 13.10 -3.54 10.42
CA GLU A 174 13.56 -4.35 11.58
C GLU A 174 12.89 -5.73 11.67
N GLN A 175 11.63 -5.86 11.25
CA GLN A 175 10.90 -7.14 11.30
C GLN A 175 11.47 -8.21 10.34
N GLN A 176 12.37 -7.81 9.44
CA GLN A 176 13.09 -8.65 8.50
C GLN A 176 14.56 -8.84 8.89
N ASP A 177 15.04 -8.16 9.92
CA ASP A 177 16.46 -8.00 10.23
C ASP A 177 16.71 -8.11 11.74
N ASP A 178 17.10 -9.31 12.18
CA ASP A 178 17.40 -9.60 13.58
C ASP A 178 18.57 -8.77 14.15
N ALA A 179 19.34 -8.07 13.31
CA ALA A 179 20.40 -7.16 13.77
C ALA A 179 19.88 -5.79 14.21
N GLN A 180 18.62 -5.46 13.91
CA GLN A 180 17.98 -4.21 14.34
C GLN A 180 17.25 -4.40 15.67
N ASP A 181 17.26 -3.36 16.50
CA ASP A 181 16.43 -3.33 17.71
C ASP A 181 14.93 -3.40 17.36
N ASP A 182 14.13 -4.03 18.21
CA ASP A 182 12.67 -4.03 18.06
C ASP A 182 12.16 -2.59 18.03
N HIS A 183 11.26 -2.31 17.08
CA HIS A 183 10.74 -0.97 16.76
C HIS A 183 11.78 0.07 16.31
N ASN A 184 12.98 -0.33 15.85
CA ASN A 184 13.89 0.58 15.16
C ASN A 184 13.25 1.17 13.90
N LEU A 185 13.51 2.46 13.64
CA LEU A 185 13.01 3.23 12.49
C LEU A 185 11.48 3.29 12.39
N ARG A 186 10.80 3.20 13.54
CA ARG A 186 9.34 3.33 13.67
C ARG A 186 8.96 4.18 14.87
N GLY A 187 7.85 4.90 14.79
CA GLY A 187 7.32 5.62 15.94
C GLY A 187 5.96 6.27 15.70
N LYS A 188 5.24 6.48 16.80
CA LYS A 188 3.99 7.23 16.83
C LYS A 188 4.17 8.54 17.58
N PHE A 189 3.76 9.64 16.97
CA PHE A 189 3.86 10.98 17.55
C PHE A 189 2.48 11.62 17.62
N TYR A 190 2.31 12.58 18.53
CA TYR A 190 1.09 13.39 18.62
C TYR A 190 1.41 14.86 18.37
N THR A 191 0.56 15.54 17.61
CA THR A 191 0.77 16.96 17.31
C THR A 191 0.58 17.86 18.54
N THR A 192 1.35 18.95 18.59
CA THR A 192 1.21 19.99 19.63
C THR A 192 -0.11 20.76 19.50
N ALA A 193 -0.37 21.71 20.41
CA ALA A 193 -1.52 22.62 20.33
C ALA A 193 -1.59 23.41 19.01
N GLU A 194 -0.44 23.68 18.39
CA GLU A 194 -0.28 24.35 17.10
C GLU A 194 -0.26 23.38 15.92
N GLY A 195 -0.59 22.10 16.12
CA GLY A 195 -0.62 21.08 15.08
C GLY A 195 0.76 20.57 14.65
N LYS A 196 1.82 20.91 15.37
CA LYS A 196 3.19 20.59 14.95
C LYS A 196 3.61 19.18 15.33
N TYR A 197 4.42 18.55 14.50
CA TYR A 197 5.14 17.31 14.81
C TYR A 197 6.61 17.43 14.38
N ALA A 198 7.48 16.64 15.01
CA ALA A 198 8.88 16.53 14.62
C ALA A 198 9.52 15.24 15.12
N PHE A 199 10.52 14.74 14.39
CA PHE A 199 11.35 13.60 14.80
C PHE A 199 12.67 13.56 14.02
N TYR A 200 13.68 12.89 14.57
CA TYR A 200 14.91 12.51 13.88
C TYR A 200 14.76 11.11 13.29
N CYS A 201 15.30 10.90 12.10
CA CYS A 201 15.24 9.63 11.36
C CYS A 201 16.45 9.50 10.43
N LEU A 202 16.56 8.36 9.73
CA LEU A 202 17.49 8.26 8.62
C LEU A 202 16.88 8.97 7.40
N ARG A 203 17.70 9.72 6.66
CA ARG A 203 17.36 10.04 5.27
C ARG A 203 17.17 8.71 4.53
N PRO A 204 16.01 8.46 3.91
CA PRO A 204 15.71 7.14 3.38
C PRO A 204 16.65 6.81 2.22
N THR A 205 16.85 5.51 1.99
CA THR A 205 17.61 5.00 0.83
C THR A 205 16.72 4.08 -0.02
N PRO A 206 16.98 3.96 -1.33
CA PRO A 206 16.22 3.04 -2.17
C PRO A 206 16.52 1.59 -1.80
N TYR A 207 15.51 0.74 -1.83
CA TYR A 207 15.65 -0.66 -1.43
C TYR A 207 14.80 -1.60 -2.30
N PRO A 208 15.20 -2.87 -2.46
CA PRO A 208 14.40 -3.85 -3.20
C PRO A 208 13.24 -4.38 -2.34
N VAL A 209 12.07 -4.58 -2.95
CA VAL A 209 11.05 -5.46 -2.36
C VAL A 209 11.62 -6.89 -2.22
N PRO A 210 11.11 -7.72 -1.29
CA PRO A 210 11.54 -9.10 -1.16
C PRO A 210 11.48 -9.85 -2.50
N ASN A 211 12.59 -10.44 -2.92
CA ASN A 211 12.73 -11.11 -4.21
C ASN A 211 12.80 -12.65 -4.10
N ASP A 212 12.71 -13.19 -2.89
CA ASP A 212 12.72 -14.61 -2.56
C ASP A 212 11.32 -15.28 -2.66
N GLY A 213 10.30 -14.51 -3.01
CA GLY A 213 8.90 -14.92 -3.07
C GLY A 213 8.27 -14.86 -4.46
N PRO A 214 6.96 -15.16 -4.57
CA PRO A 214 6.23 -15.17 -5.84
C PRO A 214 6.21 -13.80 -6.52
N ALA A 215 6.13 -12.69 -5.77
CA ALA A 215 6.19 -11.36 -6.36
C ALA A 215 7.56 -11.05 -6.99
N GLY A 216 8.64 -11.43 -6.31
CA GLY A 216 10.00 -11.37 -6.85
C GLY A 216 10.14 -12.18 -8.13
N ARG A 217 9.62 -13.42 -8.13
CA ARG A 217 9.62 -14.28 -9.32
C ARG A 217 8.82 -13.66 -10.47
N LEU A 218 7.67 -13.06 -10.18
CA LEU A 218 6.85 -12.41 -11.21
C LEU A 218 7.57 -11.19 -11.81
N LEU A 219 8.25 -10.37 -11.00
CA LEU A 219 9.08 -9.28 -11.49
C LEU A 219 10.20 -9.78 -12.42
N GLU A 220 10.90 -10.84 -12.02
CA GLU A 220 11.96 -11.47 -12.84
C GLU A 220 11.41 -11.95 -14.19
N LEU A 221 10.26 -12.63 -14.19
CA LEU A 221 9.61 -13.11 -15.42
C LEU A 221 9.18 -11.96 -16.36
N MET A 222 8.89 -10.79 -15.81
CA MET A 222 8.58 -9.57 -16.56
C MET A 222 9.82 -8.73 -16.90
N ASP A 223 11.03 -9.19 -16.58
CA ASP A 223 12.29 -8.44 -16.75
C ASP A 223 12.27 -7.07 -16.04
N ARG A 224 11.73 -7.04 -14.80
CA ARG A 224 11.61 -5.83 -13.97
C ARG A 224 12.51 -5.89 -12.74
N HIS A 225 13.03 -4.73 -12.34
CA HIS A 225 13.79 -4.63 -11.09
C HIS A 225 12.88 -4.60 -9.86
N PRO A 226 13.37 -5.04 -8.67
CA PRO A 226 12.59 -5.02 -7.43
C PRO A 226 12.70 -3.70 -6.65
N PHE A 227 13.48 -2.73 -7.11
CA PHE A 227 13.72 -1.52 -6.34
C PHE A 227 12.51 -0.60 -6.21
N ARG A 228 12.36 -0.05 -5.01
CA ARG A 228 11.53 1.10 -4.70
C ARG A 228 12.42 2.33 -4.45
N PRO A 229 11.97 3.54 -4.77
CA PRO A 229 12.67 4.76 -4.43
C PRO A 229 12.77 4.94 -2.91
N ALA A 230 13.72 5.74 -2.45
CA ALA A 230 13.87 6.10 -1.04
C ALA A 230 12.59 6.78 -0.52
N HIS A 231 11.96 6.21 0.51
CA HIS A 231 10.74 6.77 1.09
C HIS A 231 10.60 6.57 2.59
N ILE A 232 9.72 7.39 3.19
CA ILE A 232 9.24 7.25 4.58
C ILE A 232 7.72 7.13 4.53
N HIS A 233 7.18 6.14 5.23
CA HIS A 233 5.74 5.95 5.32
C HIS A 233 5.12 6.77 6.44
N TYR A 234 3.85 7.13 6.24
CA TYR A 234 3.03 7.90 7.16
C TYR A 234 1.63 7.29 7.26
N ILE A 235 1.11 7.19 8.48
CA ILE A 235 -0.33 7.18 8.73
C ILE A 235 -0.65 8.35 9.64
N VAL A 236 -1.56 9.22 9.20
CA VAL A 236 -2.00 10.37 10.00
C VAL A 236 -3.48 10.26 10.29
N GLN A 237 -3.85 10.36 11.57
CA GLN A 237 -5.21 10.17 12.05
C GLN A 237 -5.60 11.23 13.07
N HIS A 238 -6.87 11.61 13.04
CA HIS A 238 -7.48 12.47 14.05
C HIS A 238 -9.00 12.21 14.07
N GLU A 239 -9.63 12.32 15.23
CA GLU A 239 -11.07 12.15 15.35
C GLU A 239 -11.82 13.23 14.55
N GLY A 240 -12.83 12.83 13.75
CA GLY A 240 -13.57 13.75 12.87
C GLY A 240 -12.88 14.02 11.53
N HIS A 241 -11.72 13.40 11.26
CA HIS A 241 -11.02 13.45 9.98
C HIS A 241 -10.90 12.06 9.35
N LYS A 242 -10.85 12.02 8.02
CA LYS A 242 -10.51 10.80 7.28
C LYS A 242 -9.03 10.51 7.55
N PRO A 243 -8.65 9.32 8.03
CA PRO A 243 -7.25 8.97 8.17
C PRO A 243 -6.59 8.91 6.80
N ILE A 244 -5.31 9.25 6.73
CA ILE A 244 -4.51 9.15 5.51
C ILE A 244 -3.36 8.18 5.72
N THR A 245 -3.25 7.20 4.83
CA THR A 245 -2.03 6.44 4.60
C THR A 245 -1.31 7.06 3.42
N THR A 246 -0.04 7.40 3.59
CA THR A 246 0.78 7.98 2.53
C THR A 246 2.25 7.65 2.73
N GLN A 247 3.08 8.10 1.81
CA GLN A 247 4.52 8.03 1.91
C GLN A 247 5.12 9.24 1.19
N ILE A 248 6.33 9.64 1.61
CA ILE A 248 7.11 10.69 0.96
C ILE A 248 8.32 10.09 0.29
N PHE A 249 8.70 10.62 -0.87
CA PHE A 249 9.81 10.11 -1.67
C PHE A 249 10.92 11.14 -1.78
N ASP A 250 12.17 10.75 -1.58
CA ASP A 250 13.29 11.66 -1.78
C ASP A 250 13.46 11.99 -3.27
N SER A 251 13.44 13.28 -3.59
CA SER A 251 13.66 13.82 -4.94
C SER A 251 14.99 13.43 -5.58
N GLU A 252 16.00 13.05 -4.78
CA GLU A 252 17.30 12.57 -5.28
C GLU A 252 17.36 11.04 -5.43
N SER A 253 16.25 10.34 -5.18
CA SER A 253 16.19 8.88 -5.30
C SER A 253 16.24 8.41 -6.76
N LYS A 254 17.01 7.34 -7.01
CA LYS A 254 17.21 6.77 -8.35
C LYS A 254 15.92 6.25 -9.01
N TYR A 255 15.03 5.63 -8.25
CA TYR A 255 13.90 4.84 -8.80
C TYR A 255 12.55 5.57 -8.76
N LEU A 256 12.54 6.89 -8.94
CA LEU A 256 11.31 7.68 -8.91
C LEU A 256 10.41 7.43 -10.12
N GLU A 257 11.00 7.19 -11.28
CA GLU A 257 10.28 7.02 -12.55
C GLU A 257 9.86 5.55 -12.80
N ASP A 258 10.47 4.60 -12.08
CA ASP A 258 10.33 3.16 -12.30
C ASP A 258 10.09 2.35 -11.01
N ASP A 259 9.48 2.96 -9.98
CA ASP A 259 9.08 2.28 -8.75
C ASP A 259 8.39 0.92 -9.02
N SER A 260 8.95 -0.15 -8.48
CA SER A 260 8.48 -1.53 -8.70
C SER A 260 7.00 -1.76 -8.33
N VAL A 261 6.42 -0.90 -7.49
CA VAL A 261 5.02 -0.96 -7.03
C VAL A 261 4.18 0.27 -7.43
N PHE A 262 4.71 1.15 -8.29
CA PHE A 262 3.97 2.26 -8.89
C PHE A 262 3.32 3.23 -7.90
N ALA A 263 3.98 3.52 -6.78
CA ALA A 263 3.37 4.27 -5.69
C ALA A 263 3.80 5.75 -5.64
N VAL A 264 4.72 6.15 -6.52
CA VAL A 264 5.20 7.54 -6.63
C VAL A 264 4.10 8.44 -7.22
N LYS A 265 3.87 9.57 -6.56
CA LYS A 265 3.05 10.67 -7.05
C LYS A 265 3.87 11.95 -6.92
N ASP A 266 3.83 12.84 -7.91
CA ASP A 266 4.64 14.07 -7.94
C ASP A 266 4.48 14.91 -6.66
N SER A 267 3.26 14.99 -6.11
CA SER A 267 2.95 15.74 -4.88
C SER A 267 3.53 15.12 -3.61
N LEU A 268 4.05 13.90 -3.68
CA LEU A 268 4.68 13.17 -2.58
C LEU A 268 6.21 13.13 -2.71
N VAL A 269 6.78 13.69 -3.79
CA VAL A 269 8.22 13.86 -3.95
C VAL A 269 8.68 15.08 -3.16
N VAL A 270 9.63 14.87 -2.25
CA VAL A 270 10.12 15.89 -1.31
C VAL A 270 11.64 16.04 -1.40
N LYS A 271 12.14 17.20 -1.00
CA LYS A 271 13.58 17.48 -0.99
C LYS A 271 14.11 17.59 0.44
N PHE A 272 15.09 16.75 0.77
CA PHE A 272 15.85 16.87 2.01
C PHE A 272 16.91 17.96 1.84
N GLU A 273 16.81 19.03 2.63
CA GLU A 273 17.73 20.16 2.56
C GLU A 273 18.84 20.03 3.61
N PRO A 274 20.08 20.49 3.34
CA PRO A 274 21.13 20.51 4.35
C PRO A 274 20.72 21.31 5.60
N ARG A 275 20.92 20.74 6.78
CA ARG A 275 20.62 21.36 8.06
C ARG A 275 21.88 21.94 8.69
N LYS A 276 21.83 23.21 9.08
CA LYS A 276 22.95 23.91 9.73
C LYS A 276 22.64 24.18 11.19
N GLY A 277 23.65 24.04 12.05
CA GLY A 277 23.56 24.37 13.47
C GLY A 277 22.91 23.30 14.36
N ASP A 278 22.63 22.12 13.81
CA ASP A 278 22.15 20.96 14.56
C ASP A 278 23.19 19.84 14.48
N PRO A 279 23.90 19.51 15.57
CA PRO A 279 24.94 18.49 15.54
C PRO A 279 24.38 17.06 15.37
N LYS A 280 23.06 16.86 15.48
CA LYS A 280 22.43 15.54 15.37
C LYS A 280 21.96 15.19 13.96
N ALA A 281 21.79 16.18 13.09
CA ALA A 281 21.17 15.97 11.79
C ALA A 281 21.89 16.75 10.69
N GLU A 282 22.25 16.05 9.63
CA GLU A 282 22.84 16.60 8.40
C GLU A 282 21.78 17.22 7.50
N PHE A 283 20.55 16.72 7.57
CA PHE A 283 19.43 17.12 6.72
C PHE A 283 18.21 17.56 7.52
N THR A 284 17.34 18.33 6.88
CA THR A 284 16.04 18.73 7.39
C THR A 284 14.99 18.55 6.30
N LEU A 285 13.79 18.18 6.71
CA LEU A 285 12.62 18.14 5.82
C LEU A 285 11.45 18.79 6.55
N GLN A 286 10.83 19.78 5.90
CA GLN A 286 9.51 20.24 6.28
C GLN A 286 8.46 19.51 5.43
N TYR A 287 7.53 18.81 6.07
CA TYR A 287 6.43 18.12 5.41
C TYR A 287 5.10 18.38 6.13
N ASP A 288 4.25 19.22 5.53
CA ASP A 288 2.94 19.55 6.10
C ASP A 288 1.87 18.57 5.59
N VAL A 289 0.97 18.16 6.49
CA VAL A 289 -0.09 17.19 6.18
C VAL A 289 -1.45 17.86 6.31
N ALA A 290 -2.30 17.71 5.30
CA ALA A 290 -3.65 18.25 5.27
C ALA A 290 -4.68 17.10 5.29
N LEU A 291 -5.51 17.05 6.33
CA LEU A 291 -6.55 16.04 6.51
C LEU A 291 -7.93 16.55 6.10
N SER A 292 -8.65 15.75 5.31
CA SER A 292 -10.07 15.99 5.02
C SER A 292 -10.95 15.59 6.21
N ARG A 293 -12.06 16.30 6.43
CA ARG A 293 -13.06 15.89 7.43
C ARG A 293 -13.80 14.64 7.01
N THR A 294 -14.22 13.85 7.99
CA THR A 294 -15.22 12.80 7.79
C THR A 294 -16.56 13.49 7.60
N GLU A 295 -17.24 13.29 6.48
CA GLU A 295 -18.56 13.90 6.28
C GLU A 295 -19.58 13.31 7.27
N GLU A 296 -20.25 14.17 8.04
CA GLU A 296 -21.42 13.76 8.82
C GLU A 296 -22.63 13.62 7.88
N LYS A 297 -22.96 12.36 7.55
CA LYS A 297 -24.16 11.84 6.85
C LYS A 297 -24.05 11.67 5.32
N GLY A 298 -23.96 10.40 4.91
CA GLY A 298 -24.32 9.94 3.56
C GLY A 298 -23.68 8.61 3.17
N THR A 299 -24.39 7.49 3.39
CA THR A 299 -24.10 6.13 2.87
C THR A 299 -22.69 5.57 3.07
N GLY A 300 -22.47 5.07 4.29
CA GLY A 300 -21.60 3.95 4.68
C GLY A 300 -20.53 3.44 3.72
N TYR A 301 -19.29 3.88 3.94
CA TYR A 301 -18.18 2.94 3.93
C TYR A 301 -18.16 2.24 5.30
N GLN A 302 -18.78 1.07 5.38
CA GLN A 302 -18.45 0.09 6.40
C GLN A 302 -17.27 -0.71 5.82
N PRO A 303 -16.09 -0.71 6.44
CA PRO A 303 -15.02 -1.60 5.97
C PRO A 303 -15.58 -3.01 5.94
N MET A 304 -15.58 -3.64 4.76
CA MET A 304 -15.95 -5.04 4.65
C MET A 304 -14.91 -5.83 5.43
N VAL A 305 -15.34 -6.36 6.59
CA VAL A 305 -14.63 -7.38 7.34
C VAL A 305 -13.26 -6.90 7.82
N THR A 306 -13.17 -6.55 9.11
CA THR A 306 -11.87 -6.61 9.79
C THR A 306 -11.25 -7.97 9.51
N THR A 307 -9.96 -7.99 9.16
CA THR A 307 -9.16 -9.18 8.80
C THR A 307 -9.25 -10.34 9.82
N SER A 308 -9.90 -10.13 10.96
CA SER A 308 -10.27 -11.14 11.96
C SER A 308 -11.38 -12.12 11.56
N ALA A 309 -12.25 -11.84 10.57
CA ALA A 309 -13.39 -12.73 10.31
C ALA A 309 -13.10 -13.87 9.31
N ILE A 310 -12.00 -13.81 8.54
CA ILE A 310 -11.63 -14.87 7.58
C ILE A 310 -10.81 -15.98 8.28
N SER A 311 -10.09 -15.65 9.35
CA SER A 311 -9.31 -16.62 10.15
C SER A 311 -10.16 -17.51 11.07
N ALA A 312 -11.50 -17.36 11.10
CA ALA A 312 -12.39 -18.17 11.94
C ALA A 312 -13.15 -19.28 11.19
N GLN A 313 -12.93 -19.47 9.89
CA GLN A 313 -13.65 -20.50 9.11
C GLN A 313 -12.78 -21.31 8.11
N LEU A 314 -11.46 -21.39 8.33
CA LEU A 314 -10.60 -22.38 7.68
C LEU A 314 -9.84 -23.19 8.74
#